data_AF-A0A529ZUG1-F1
#
_entry.id   AF-A0A529ZUG1-F1
#
_cell.length_a   1.000
_cell.length_b   1.000
_cell.length_c   1.000
_cell.angle_alpha   90.00
_cell.angle_beta   90.00
_cell.angle_gamma   90.00
#
_symmetry.space_group_name_H-M   'P 1'
#
loop_
_entity.id
_entity.type
_entity.pdbx_description
1 polymer ?
#
loop_
_entity_poly.entity_id
_entity_poly.type
_entity_poly.pdbx_seq_one_letter_code
_entity_poly.pdbx_strand_id
1 'polypeptide(L)'
;DASWRLWNDQRQSACTPSGETMLDVQHRMIGLMDALRENGQGQCIALVSHADVIKAAVCAILGLPLGDCFRFDIAPASITTVVHGDWGSKLVRLNEIA
;
A
#
# COMPACT_ATOMS: atom_id res chain seq x y z
N ASP A 1 24.66 -4.90 -6.06
CA ASP A 1 24.73 -3.64 -5.30
C ASP A 1 24.34 -3.91 -3.83
N ALA A 2 25.08 -3.36 -2.86
CA ALA A 2 24.78 -3.53 -1.43
C ALA A 2 23.59 -2.67 -0.97
N SER A 3 23.44 -1.47 -1.53
CA SER A 3 22.32 -0.56 -1.23
C SER A 3 20.99 -1.15 -1.67
N TRP A 4 20.96 -1.77 -2.85
CA TRP A 4 19.78 -2.50 -3.37
C TRP A 4 19.34 -3.64 -2.46
N ARG A 5 20.29 -4.43 -1.94
CA ARG A 5 19.98 -5.54 -1.03
C ARG A 5 19.41 -5.01 0.28
N LEU A 6 20.07 -4.02 0.88
CA LEU A 6 19.60 -3.38 2.09
C LEU A 6 18.18 -2.81 1.93
N TRP A 7 17.89 -2.17 0.78
CA TRP A 7 16.56 -1.66 0.50
C TRP A 7 15.50 -2.76 0.46
N ASN A 8 15.79 -3.90 -0.17
CA ASN A 8 14.84 -5.01 -0.22
C ASN A 8 14.70 -5.73 1.14
N ASP A 9 15.77 -5.88 1.90
CA ASP A 9 15.76 -6.56 3.19
C ASP A 9 15.14 -5.70 4.30
N GLN A 10 15.21 -4.36 4.18
CA GLN A 10 14.78 -3.40 5.20
C GLN A 10 13.88 -2.30 4.63
N ARG A 11 12.86 -2.67 3.84
CA ARG A 11 11.99 -1.73 3.10
C ARG A 11 11.35 -0.63 3.94
N GLN A 12 11.12 -0.88 5.23
CA GLN A 12 10.54 0.09 6.13
C GLN A 12 11.45 1.30 6.38
N SER A 13 12.77 1.10 6.47
CA SER A 13 13.72 2.14 6.94
C SER A 13 14.82 2.47 5.94
N ALA A 14 15.13 1.57 5.01
CA ALA A 14 16.12 1.84 3.97
C ALA A 14 15.48 2.67 2.84
N CYS A 15 16.15 3.75 2.45
CA CYS A 15 15.76 4.56 1.28
C CYS A 15 16.46 4.06 0.01
N THR A 16 15.81 4.22 -1.13
CA THR A 16 16.53 4.22 -2.41
C THR A 16 17.42 5.46 -2.51
N PRO A 17 18.51 5.44 -3.32
CA PRO A 17 19.30 6.64 -3.58
C PRO A 17 18.42 7.79 -4.06
N SER A 18 18.48 8.93 -3.36
CA SER A 18 17.67 10.14 -3.64
C SER A 18 16.14 9.92 -3.65
N GLY A 19 15.65 8.86 -3.01
CA GLY A 19 14.21 8.57 -2.92
C GLY A 19 13.73 8.47 -1.48
N GLU A 20 12.57 7.83 -1.32
CA GLU A 20 11.86 7.68 -0.04
C GLU A 20 11.91 6.23 0.47
N THR A 21 11.52 6.02 1.73
CA THR A 21 11.30 4.68 2.28
C THR A 21 9.94 4.15 1.83
N MET A 22 9.73 2.83 1.95
CA MET A 22 8.38 2.28 1.72
C MET A 22 7.39 2.71 2.82
N LEU A 23 7.88 3.15 3.99
CA LEU A 23 7.06 3.72 5.06
C LEU A 23 6.53 5.10 4.68
N ASP A 24 7.34 5.94 4.02
CA ASP A 24 6.90 7.23 3.49
C ASP A 24 5.79 7.04 2.44
N VAL A 25 5.97 6.06 1.54
CA VAL A 25 4.95 5.65 0.56
C VAL A 25 3.66 5.23 1.26
N GLN A 26 3.77 4.40 2.30
CA GLN A 26 2.62 3.93 3.08
C GLN A 26 1.87 5.10 3.71
N HIS A 27 2.56 6.00 4.40
CA HIS A 27 1.94 7.18 5.02
C HIS A 27 1.23 8.06 3.99
N ARG A 28 1.86 8.30 2.83
CA ARG A 28 1.24 9.09 1.75
C ARG A 28 -0.02 8.44 1.19
N MET A 29 -0.01 7.13 1.01
CA MET A 29 -1.17 6.40 0.47
C MET A 29 -2.33 6.35 1.48
N ILE A 30 -2.04 6.09 2.76
CA ILE A 30 -3.07 6.08 3.82
C ILE A 30 -3.63 7.49 4.03
N GLY A 31 -2.80 8.52 4.10
CA GLY A 31 -3.28 9.90 4.22
C GLY A 31 -4.16 10.34 3.05
N LEU A 32 -3.89 9.87 1.82
CA LEU A 32 -4.80 10.08 0.68
C LEU A 32 -6.15 9.39 0.89
N MET A 33 -6.17 8.14 1.37
CA MET A 33 -7.41 7.41 1.63
C MET A 33 -8.25 8.10 2.72
N ASP A 34 -7.60 8.55 3.81
CA ASP A 34 -8.25 9.27 4.91
C ASP A 34 -8.89 10.58 4.41
N ALA A 35 -8.14 11.37 3.61
CA ALA A 35 -8.63 12.61 3.05
C ALA A 35 -9.79 12.41 2.05
N LEU A 36 -9.75 11.35 1.23
CA LEU A 36 -10.84 11.04 0.31
C LEU A 36 -12.12 10.63 1.05
N ARG A 37 -11.98 9.83 2.10
CA ARG A 37 -13.09 9.45 2.99
C ARG A 37 -13.75 10.68 3.63
N GLU A 38 -12.96 11.64 4.09
CA GLU A 38 -13.48 12.88 4.70
C GLU A 38 -14.29 13.73 3.72
N ASN A 39 -13.98 13.66 2.44
CA ASN A 39 -14.67 14.42 1.39
C ASN A 39 -15.93 13.74 0.85
N GLY A 40 -16.25 12.49 1.26
CA GLY A 40 -17.46 11.80 0.79
C GLY A 40 -17.68 10.41 1.38
N GLN A 41 -18.68 10.28 2.25
CA GLN A 41 -19.10 8.98 2.78
C GLN A 41 -19.91 8.19 1.75
N GLY A 42 -19.75 6.87 1.73
CA GLY A 42 -20.52 5.95 0.87
C GLY A 42 -20.15 5.97 -0.61
N GLN A 43 -19.04 6.61 -0.97
CA GLN A 43 -18.55 6.64 -2.35
C GLN A 43 -17.70 5.42 -2.69
N CYS A 44 -17.79 4.97 -3.94
CA CYS A 44 -16.87 4.00 -4.52
C CYS A 44 -15.83 4.77 -5.35
N ILE A 45 -14.56 4.68 -4.97
CA ILE A 45 -13.45 5.42 -5.60
C ILE A 45 -12.45 4.42 -6.17
N ALA A 46 -12.07 4.61 -7.42
CA ALA A 46 -10.97 3.86 -8.04
C ALA A 46 -9.66 4.63 -7.88
N LEU A 47 -8.68 4.01 -7.21
CA LEU A 47 -7.32 4.51 -7.11
C LEU A 47 -6.41 3.67 -8.01
N VAL A 48 -5.78 4.31 -8.99
CA VAL A 48 -4.86 3.65 -9.94
C VAL A 48 -3.43 3.94 -9.49
N SER A 49 -2.64 2.89 -9.27
CA SER A 49 -1.28 3.01 -8.75
C SER A 49 -0.40 1.83 -9.20
N HIS A 50 0.80 1.72 -8.61
CA HIS A 50 1.77 0.67 -8.89
C HIS A 50 1.82 -0.39 -7.78
N ALA A 51 2.39 -1.55 -8.09
CA ALA A 51 2.41 -2.72 -7.21
C ALA A 51 2.94 -2.41 -5.81
N ASP A 52 4.11 -1.78 -5.68
CA ASP A 52 4.71 -1.50 -4.37
C ASP A 52 3.89 -0.51 -3.52
N VAL A 53 3.21 0.44 -4.16
CA VAL A 53 2.32 1.39 -3.45
C VAL A 53 1.09 0.66 -2.91
N ILE A 54 0.49 -0.21 -3.73
CA ILE A 54 -0.66 -1.02 -3.32
C ILE A 54 -0.24 -1.99 -2.20
N LYS A 55 0.93 -2.62 -2.31
CA LYS A 55 1.50 -3.48 -1.26
C LYS A 55 1.71 -2.72 0.05
N ALA A 56 2.23 -1.50 0.01
CA ALA A 56 2.41 -0.65 1.19
C ALA A 56 1.08 -0.35 1.89
N ALA A 57 0.03 -0.03 1.12
CA ALA A 57 -1.31 0.18 1.66
C ALA A 57 -1.91 -1.11 2.27
N VAL A 58 -1.80 -2.24 1.58
CA VAL A 58 -2.27 -3.54 2.09
C VAL A 58 -1.58 -3.90 3.41
N CYS A 59 -0.26 -3.67 3.51
CA CYS A 59 0.47 -3.90 4.76
C CYS A 59 -0.08 -3.05 5.91
N ALA A 60 -0.33 -1.75 5.68
CA ALA A 60 -0.95 -0.89 6.70
C ALA A 60 -2.33 -1.39 7.12
N ILE A 61 -3.18 -1.71 6.14
CA ILE A 61 -4.56 -2.17 6.37
C ILE A 61 -4.60 -3.46 7.19
N LEU A 62 -3.66 -4.38 6.94
CA LEU A 62 -3.58 -5.67 7.63
C LEU A 62 -2.70 -5.63 8.90
N GLY A 63 -2.08 -4.49 9.22
CA GLY A 63 -1.14 -4.38 10.34
C GLY A 63 0.14 -5.21 10.16
N LEU A 64 0.55 -5.45 8.90
CA LEU A 64 1.75 -6.22 8.59
C LEU A 64 2.99 -5.30 8.55
N PRO A 65 4.15 -5.78 9.03
CA PRO A 65 5.43 -5.14 8.74
C PRO A 65 5.64 -4.99 7.23
N LEU A 66 6.24 -3.88 6.77
CA LEU A 66 6.43 -3.64 5.33
C LEU A 66 7.35 -4.66 4.65
N GLY A 67 8.20 -5.37 5.41
CA GLY A 67 8.98 -6.50 4.88
C GLY A 67 8.12 -7.71 4.45
N ASP A 68 6.90 -7.83 4.98
CA ASP A 68 5.96 -8.90 4.61
C ASP A 68 5.26 -8.64 3.26
N CYS A 69 5.55 -7.51 2.59
CA CYS A 69 4.99 -7.18 1.27
C CYS A 69 5.34 -8.20 0.17
N PHE A 70 6.37 -9.03 0.39
CA PHE A 70 6.75 -10.10 -0.52
C PHE A 70 5.93 -11.38 -0.36
N ARG A 71 5.04 -11.45 0.65
CA ARG A 71 4.18 -12.62 0.88
C ARG A 71 2.98 -12.69 -0.07
N PHE A 72 2.73 -11.63 -0.82
CA PHE A 72 1.64 -11.53 -1.77
C PHE A 72 2.05 -10.67 -2.97
N ASP A 73 1.39 -10.88 -4.10
CA ASP A 73 1.65 -10.13 -5.33
C ASP A 73 0.50 -9.21 -5.70
N ILE A 74 0.82 -8.25 -6.57
CA ILE A 74 -0.11 -7.36 -7.24
C ILE A 74 0.24 -7.45 -8.73
N ALA A 75 -0.57 -8.18 -9.47
CA ALA A 75 -0.39 -8.38 -10.90
C ALA A 75 -0.80 -7.11 -11.67
N PRO A 76 -0.22 -6.87 -12.86
CA PRO A 76 -0.68 -5.82 -13.74
C PRO A 76 -2.19 -5.91 -14.01
N ALA A 77 -2.88 -4.77 -13.96
CA ALA A 77 -4.34 -4.65 -14.14
C ALA A 77 -5.21 -5.46 -13.16
N SER A 78 -4.65 -6.01 -12.09
CA SER A 78 -5.42 -6.61 -11.00
C SER A 78 -6.17 -5.55 -10.18
N ILE A 79 -7.23 -5.99 -9.49
CA ILE A 79 -8.02 -5.17 -8.58
C ILE A 79 -7.78 -5.62 -7.14
N THR A 80 -7.51 -4.65 -6.27
CA THR A 80 -7.52 -4.84 -4.81
C THR A 80 -8.63 -3.99 -4.22
N THR A 81 -9.55 -4.61 -3.51
CA THR A 81 -10.76 -3.94 -2.98
C THR A 81 -10.64 -3.80 -1.48
N VAL A 82 -10.82 -2.56 -0.99
CA VAL A 82 -10.78 -2.22 0.43
C VAL A 82 -12.03 -1.43 0.80
N VAL A 83 -12.49 -1.60 2.03
CA VAL A 83 -13.46 -0.71 2.66
C VAL A 83 -12.71 0.12 3.70
N HIS A 84 -12.87 1.43 3.67
CA HIS A 84 -12.16 2.36 4.54
C HIS A 84 -13.17 3.32 5.19
N GLY A 85 -13.12 3.45 6.52
CA GLY A 85 -14.05 4.24 7.33
C GLY A 85 -13.46 4.66 8.67
N ASP A 86 -14.28 5.27 9.54
CA ASP A 86 -13.82 5.79 10.84
C ASP A 86 -13.24 4.72 11.79
N TRP A 87 -13.65 3.46 11.60
CA TRP A 87 -13.16 2.32 12.36
C TRP A 87 -11.84 1.74 11.79
N GLY A 88 -11.30 2.32 10.73
CA GLY A 88 -10.13 1.86 10.02
C GLY A 88 -10.47 1.23 8.66
N SER A 89 -9.67 0.24 8.27
CA SER A 89 -9.74 -0.36 6.93
C SER A 89 -9.93 -1.86 6.99
N LYS A 90 -10.61 -2.41 5.98
CA LYS A 90 -10.75 -3.85 5.74
C LYS A 90 -10.38 -4.18 4.30
N LEU A 91 -9.47 -5.13 4.14
CA LEU A 91 -9.20 -5.76 2.84
C LEU A 91 -10.34 -6.74 2.50
N VAL A 92 -10.97 -6.56 1.35
CA VAL A 92 -12.08 -7.40 0.89
C VAL A 92 -11.60 -8.42 -0.15
N ARG A 93 -10.80 -7.95 -1.12
CA ARG A 93 -10.25 -8.77 -2.21
C ARG A 93 -8.83 -8.29 -2.48
N LEU A 94 -7.93 -9.20 -2.79
CA LEU A 94 -6.53 -8.91 -3.06
C LEU A 94 -6.15 -9.51 -4.41
N ASN A 95 -5.53 -8.70 -5.27
CA ASN A 95 -4.94 -9.16 -6.54
C ASN A 95 -5.91 -9.97 -7.41
N GLU A 96 -7.15 -9.51 -7.54
CA GLU A 96 -8.15 -10.17 -8.38
C GLU A 96 -7.92 -9.84 -9.85
N ILE A 97 -7.86 -10.88 -10.67
CA ILE A 97 -7.78 -10.80 -12.13
C ILE A 97 -9.00 -11.55 -12.66
N ALA A 98 -9.70 -10.97 -13.64
CA ALA A 98 -10.86 -11.58 -14.27
C ALA A 98 -10.48 -12.76 -15.19
#